data_AF-A0AAN8CI00-F1
#
_entry.id   AF-A0AAN8CI00-F1
#
_cell.length_a   1.000
_cell.length_b   1.000
_cell.length_c   1.000
_cell.angle_alpha   90.00
_cell.angle_beta   90.00
_cell.angle_gamma   90.00
#
_symmetry.space_group_name_H-M   'P 1'
#
loop_
_entity.id
_entity.type
_entity.pdbx_description
1 polymer ?
#
loop_
_entity_poly.entity_id
_entity_poly.type
_entity_poly.pdbx_seq_one_letter_code
_entity_poly.pdbx_strand_id
1 'polypeptide(L)'
;MWTSALQLVFIGFYLQVPTCYPSCTFYGLVANCPSRNHYWVPTLPPNITHLYLQMNFISEINSSSLRNYDHLQQLDLGMQKVPLVLRNNAFLRQRKLTTLVLGSNIGLQMEPRAFAGLFLSLAANRFYCDCNLESFLKWLNVTNVTFASPTEEYRCEFPAALQNLPLGNFSRVIEPCGEDDAKAIQDLQLALFIFNAVLVITVILSGFIYARLRGHIFIIYKTIVGRVLEGPKPNLPVDEVQYDAFLSFSENDYGWVEAALLKKLDNQFSEENLFRCCFEARDFLPGEDHLTNIRDAIWSSRKTVCVVSKEFLKDGWCLEAFTLAQGRMLEELTDVLVMVVVGKMAHYQLMKYQAVRAFVQRREYLTWPEDPQDLEWFYERLVSKILKDTKVKKFAEDQPEPAQPDAQTQEEEGIQLENIGPIPCQL
;
A
#
# COMPACT_ATOMS: atom_id res chain seq x y z
N MET A 1 -59.42 -12.27 -1.85
CA MET A 1 -59.77 -11.51 -3.06
C MET A 1 -58.56 -10.63 -3.37
N TRP A 2 -57.64 -11.11 -4.22
CA TRP A 2 -57.62 -10.80 -5.67
C TRP A 2 -57.30 -9.31 -5.85
N THR A 3 -56.18 -8.83 -6.41
CA THR A 3 -55.21 -9.40 -7.35
C THR A 3 -53.96 -8.50 -7.37
N SER A 4 -52.78 -9.12 -7.29
CA SER A 4 -51.58 -8.61 -7.94
C SER A 4 -51.77 -8.62 -9.46
N ALA A 5 -51.02 -7.78 -10.16
CA ALA A 5 -50.86 -7.73 -11.61
C ALA A 5 -52.03 -7.09 -12.38
N LEU A 6 -51.84 -5.84 -12.76
CA LEU A 6 -51.85 -5.43 -14.16
C LEU A 6 -51.23 -4.04 -14.28
N GLN A 7 -50.10 -4.01 -14.99
CA GLN A 7 -49.76 -2.96 -15.95
C GLN A 7 -49.30 -1.62 -15.36
N LEU A 8 -47.98 -1.36 -15.23
CA LEU A 8 -47.02 -1.30 -16.34
C LEU A 8 -47.61 -0.65 -17.62
N VAL A 9 -48.45 0.38 -17.49
CA VAL A 9 -48.97 1.17 -18.65
C VAL A 9 -48.78 2.69 -18.47
N PHE A 10 -47.95 3.15 -17.53
CA PHE A 10 -47.41 4.53 -17.57
C PHE A 10 -45.88 4.57 -17.71
N ILE A 11 -45.30 3.54 -18.35
CA ILE A 11 -44.01 3.62 -19.07
C ILE A 11 -44.34 3.86 -20.56
N GLY A 12 -45.20 4.85 -20.84
CA GLY A 12 -45.84 5.04 -22.14
C GLY A 12 -45.79 6.47 -22.68
N PHE A 13 -44.88 7.32 -22.18
CA PHE A 13 -44.62 8.65 -22.75
C PHE A 13 -43.12 9.03 -22.78
N TYR A 14 -42.24 8.03 -22.82
CA TYR A 14 -40.92 8.19 -23.45
C TYR A 14 -40.99 7.55 -24.84
N LEU A 15 -41.83 8.14 -25.71
CA LEU A 15 -41.67 7.92 -27.14
C LEU A 15 -40.30 8.44 -27.51
N GLN A 16 -39.46 7.50 -27.95
CA GLN A 16 -38.18 7.74 -28.59
C GLN A 16 -38.30 8.92 -29.55
N VAL A 17 -37.54 9.97 -29.28
CA VAL A 17 -36.85 10.62 -30.38
C VAL A 17 -35.54 9.85 -30.49
N PRO A 18 -35.40 8.88 -31.41
CA PRO A 18 -34.06 8.54 -31.84
C PRO A 18 -33.58 9.81 -32.52
N THR A 19 -32.75 10.61 -31.85
CA THR A 19 -31.85 11.50 -32.55
C THR A 19 -30.89 10.59 -33.30
N CYS A 20 -31.36 10.07 -34.43
CA CYS A 20 -30.55 9.39 -35.42
C CYS A 20 -29.70 10.50 -36.02
N TYR A 21 -28.59 10.84 -35.36
CA TYR A 21 -27.54 11.61 -36.02
C TYR A 21 -27.20 10.84 -37.29
N PRO A 22 -27.41 11.40 -38.48
CA PRO A 22 -27.11 10.66 -39.69
C PRO A 22 -25.62 10.35 -39.68
N SER A 23 -25.26 9.06 -39.75
CA SER A 23 -23.87 8.60 -39.78
C SER A 23 -23.07 9.29 -40.88
N CYS A 24 -23.76 9.73 -41.94
CA CYS A 24 -23.26 10.49 -43.06
C CYS A 24 -24.36 11.44 -43.57
N THR A 25 -23.97 12.64 -44.00
CA THR A 25 -24.87 13.56 -44.73
C THR A 25 -24.92 13.17 -46.22
N PHE A 26 -26.10 13.16 -46.82
CA PHE A 26 -26.29 12.72 -48.21
C PHE A 26 -26.65 13.88 -49.14
N TYR A 27 -26.00 13.90 -50.31
CA TYR A 27 -26.32 14.80 -51.42
C TYR A 27 -26.50 13.95 -52.69
N GLY A 28 -27.71 13.46 -52.93
CA GLY A 28 -27.97 12.50 -54.02
C GLY A 28 -27.21 11.18 -53.80
N LEU A 29 -26.31 10.83 -54.72
CA LEU A 29 -25.46 9.63 -54.64
C LEU A 29 -24.13 9.85 -53.89
N VAL A 30 -24.00 10.98 -53.20
CA VAL A 30 -22.81 11.36 -52.43
C VAL A 30 -23.06 11.16 -50.94
N ALA A 31 -22.21 10.38 -50.28
CA ALA A 31 -22.21 10.18 -48.83
C ALA A 31 -21.03 10.92 -48.19
N ASN A 32 -21.31 11.88 -47.32
CA ASN A 32 -20.33 12.75 -46.70
C ASN A 32 -20.29 12.53 -45.18
N CYS A 33 -19.22 11.90 -44.68
CA CYS A 33 -19.05 11.37 -43.33
C CYS A 33 -17.78 11.85 -42.56
N PRO A 34 -17.30 13.10 -42.70
CA PRO A 34 -16.06 13.53 -42.06
C PRO A 34 -16.24 13.73 -40.56
N SER A 35 -15.20 13.42 -39.78
CA SER A 35 -15.15 13.66 -38.32
C SER A 35 -16.34 13.08 -37.55
N ARG A 36 -16.81 11.90 -37.94
CA ARG A 36 -17.95 11.20 -37.32
C ARG A 36 -17.53 10.08 -36.36
N ASN A 37 -16.25 10.01 -36.03
CA ASN A 37 -15.64 8.98 -35.19
C ASN A 37 -15.88 7.54 -35.70
N HIS A 38 -15.88 7.35 -37.02
CA HIS A 38 -16.01 6.02 -37.60
C HIS A 38 -14.73 5.20 -37.41
N TYR A 39 -14.87 3.96 -36.93
CA TYR A 39 -13.76 3.00 -36.81
C TYR A 39 -13.73 1.99 -37.97
N TRP A 40 -14.83 1.89 -38.74
CA TRP A 40 -14.97 1.08 -39.94
C TRP A 40 -15.83 1.82 -40.97
N VAL A 41 -15.87 1.33 -42.21
CA VAL A 41 -16.75 1.89 -43.24
C VAL A 41 -18.23 1.68 -42.84
N PRO A 42 -19.02 2.74 -42.63
CA PRO A 42 -20.41 2.59 -42.21
C PRO A 42 -21.25 1.90 -43.29
N THR A 43 -22.38 1.32 -42.90
CA THR A 43 -23.34 0.72 -43.85
C THR A 43 -24.17 1.82 -44.51
N LEU A 44 -24.05 1.95 -45.83
CA LEU A 44 -24.66 3.00 -46.64
C LEU A 44 -25.42 2.38 -47.83
N PRO A 45 -26.27 3.14 -48.53
CA PRO A 45 -26.92 2.69 -49.75
C PRO A 45 -25.88 2.19 -50.78
N PRO A 46 -26.11 1.04 -51.45
CA PRO A 46 -25.12 0.42 -52.34
C PRO A 46 -24.90 1.16 -53.66
N ASN A 47 -25.77 2.12 -54.00
CA ASN A 47 -25.74 2.89 -55.24
C ASN A 47 -24.93 4.20 -55.13
N ILE A 48 -24.29 4.46 -53.99
CA ILE A 48 -23.45 5.66 -53.82
C ILE A 48 -22.28 5.63 -54.81
N THR A 49 -21.92 6.81 -55.30
CA THR A 49 -20.82 7.02 -56.23
C THR A 49 -19.65 7.74 -55.55
N HIS A 50 -19.90 8.52 -54.51
CA HIS A 50 -18.88 9.29 -53.80
C HIS A 50 -19.01 9.05 -52.29
N LEU A 51 -17.90 8.72 -51.63
CA LEU A 51 -17.84 8.44 -50.20
C LEU A 51 -16.69 9.20 -49.55
N TYR A 52 -17.00 10.10 -48.62
CA TYR A 52 -16.02 10.91 -47.89
C TYR A 52 -15.96 10.48 -46.42
N LEU A 53 -14.83 9.92 -45.99
CA LEU A 53 -14.60 9.34 -44.66
C LEU A 53 -13.37 9.93 -43.95
N GLN A 54 -12.94 11.13 -44.34
CA GLN A 54 -11.77 11.79 -43.77
C GLN A 54 -11.93 12.15 -42.28
N MET A 55 -10.81 12.29 -41.56
CA MET A 55 -10.78 12.69 -40.14
C MET A 55 -11.51 11.72 -39.18
N ASN A 56 -11.51 10.42 -39.49
CA ASN A 56 -12.09 9.36 -38.68
C ASN A 56 -11.00 8.49 -38.00
N PHE A 57 -11.36 7.33 -37.45
CA PHE A 57 -10.46 6.38 -36.76
C PHE A 57 -10.41 5.02 -37.46
N ILE A 58 -10.55 5.00 -38.80
CA ILE A 58 -10.53 3.75 -39.57
C ILE A 58 -9.08 3.26 -39.65
N SER A 59 -8.81 2.09 -39.08
CA SER A 59 -7.46 1.49 -39.06
C SER A 59 -7.23 0.47 -40.16
N GLU A 60 -8.27 -0.10 -40.76
CA GLU A 60 -8.14 -1.14 -41.78
C GLU A 60 -9.22 -1.05 -42.87
N ILE A 61 -8.80 -1.23 -44.12
CA ILE A 61 -9.68 -1.53 -45.26
C ILE A 61 -9.28 -2.87 -45.86
N ASN A 62 -10.22 -3.80 -45.90
CA ASN A 62 -10.05 -5.13 -46.46
C ASN A 62 -11.16 -5.46 -47.47
N SER A 63 -11.12 -6.67 -48.05
CA SER A 63 -12.03 -7.10 -49.11
C SER A 63 -13.52 -7.09 -48.71
N SER A 64 -13.83 -7.03 -47.42
CA SER A 64 -15.20 -6.92 -46.90
C SER A 64 -15.67 -5.48 -46.71
N SER A 65 -14.76 -4.54 -46.43
CA SER A 65 -15.07 -3.16 -46.02
C SER A 65 -15.90 -2.39 -47.05
N LEU A 66 -15.65 -2.60 -48.34
CA LEU A 66 -16.32 -1.89 -49.44
C LEU A 66 -17.17 -2.80 -50.33
N ARG A 67 -17.39 -4.06 -49.93
CA ARG A 67 -17.97 -5.12 -50.78
C ARG A 67 -19.33 -4.76 -51.42
N ASN A 68 -20.09 -3.85 -50.80
CA ASN A 68 -21.44 -3.47 -51.23
C ASN A 68 -21.48 -2.23 -52.15
N TYR A 69 -20.34 -1.56 -52.37
CA TYR A 69 -20.27 -0.30 -53.11
C TYR A 69 -19.63 -0.51 -54.50
N ASP A 70 -20.31 -1.24 -55.37
CA ASP A 70 -19.82 -1.58 -56.72
C ASP A 70 -19.82 -0.36 -57.68
N HIS A 71 -20.60 0.68 -57.36
CA HIS A 71 -20.76 1.90 -58.17
C HIS A 71 -19.83 3.04 -57.75
N LEU A 72 -18.97 2.82 -56.75
CA LEU A 72 -18.13 3.84 -56.18
C LEU A 72 -17.11 4.35 -57.21
N GLN A 73 -17.07 5.68 -57.38
CA GLN A 73 -16.19 6.42 -58.29
C GLN A 73 -15.13 7.19 -57.52
N GLN A 74 -15.50 7.77 -56.36
CA GLN A 74 -14.59 8.50 -55.49
C GLN A 74 -14.68 8.03 -54.04
N LEU A 75 -13.52 7.82 -53.42
CA LEU A 75 -13.38 7.48 -52.01
C LEU A 75 -12.33 8.37 -51.36
N ASP A 76 -12.66 9.01 -50.26
CA ASP A 76 -11.73 9.77 -49.43
C ASP A 76 -11.57 9.12 -48.06
N LEU A 77 -10.37 8.63 -47.78
CA LEU A 77 -9.94 8.04 -46.51
C LEU A 77 -8.80 8.86 -45.89
N GLY A 78 -8.61 10.12 -46.30
CA GLY A 78 -7.53 10.96 -45.80
C GLY A 78 -7.63 11.27 -44.31
N MET A 79 -6.52 11.69 -43.70
CA MET A 79 -6.47 12.20 -42.32
C MET A 79 -7.09 11.28 -41.25
N GLN A 80 -6.94 9.95 -41.35
CA GLN A 80 -7.32 9.07 -40.24
C GLN A 80 -6.43 9.36 -39.02
N LYS A 81 -7.04 9.30 -37.84
CA LYS A 81 -6.40 9.55 -36.55
C LYS A 81 -5.61 8.34 -36.01
N VAL A 82 -5.61 7.24 -36.76
CA VAL A 82 -4.91 5.99 -36.46
C VAL A 82 -4.18 5.50 -37.72
N PRO A 83 -3.12 4.69 -37.59
CA PRO A 83 -2.47 4.06 -38.74
C PRO A 83 -3.49 3.25 -39.56
N LEU A 84 -3.57 3.58 -40.85
CA LEU A 84 -4.48 2.94 -41.81
C LEU A 84 -3.74 1.84 -42.58
N VAL A 85 -4.31 0.63 -42.61
CA VAL A 85 -3.78 -0.52 -43.35
C VAL A 85 -4.71 -0.88 -44.51
N LEU A 86 -4.20 -0.89 -45.74
CA LEU A 86 -4.91 -1.37 -46.92
C LEU A 86 -4.49 -2.80 -47.25
N ARG A 87 -5.40 -3.76 -47.06
CA ARG A 87 -5.16 -5.19 -47.29
C ARG A 87 -5.25 -5.56 -48.76
N ASN A 88 -4.67 -6.70 -49.14
CA ASN A 88 -4.75 -7.27 -50.47
C ASN A 88 -6.21 -7.41 -50.95
N ASN A 89 -6.46 -7.01 -52.20
CA ASN A 89 -7.78 -7.09 -52.84
C ASN A 89 -8.87 -6.27 -52.13
N ALA A 90 -8.50 -5.26 -51.34
CA ALA A 90 -9.42 -4.36 -50.64
C ALA A 90 -10.48 -3.72 -51.56
N PHE A 91 -10.12 -3.49 -52.83
CA PHE A 91 -10.95 -2.78 -53.81
C PHE A 91 -11.38 -3.65 -55.00
N LEU A 92 -11.32 -4.99 -54.88
CA LEU A 92 -11.52 -5.92 -56.00
C LEU A 92 -12.86 -5.72 -56.74
N ARG A 93 -13.89 -5.25 -56.04
CA ARG A 93 -15.23 -5.00 -56.60
C ARG A 93 -15.44 -3.55 -57.08
N GLN A 94 -14.59 -2.62 -56.66
CA GLN A 94 -14.70 -1.18 -56.93
C GLN A 94 -14.15 -0.82 -58.32
N ARG A 95 -14.56 -1.52 -59.38
CA ARG A 95 -13.99 -1.36 -60.73
C ARG A 95 -14.21 0.03 -61.36
N LYS A 96 -15.17 0.80 -60.84
CA LYS A 96 -15.50 2.16 -61.29
C LYS A 96 -14.76 3.24 -60.50
N LEU A 97 -13.94 2.87 -59.51
CA LEU A 97 -13.24 3.82 -58.65
C LEU A 97 -12.09 4.47 -59.41
N THR A 98 -12.22 5.77 -59.68
CA THR A 98 -11.24 6.57 -60.41
C THR A 98 -10.37 7.41 -59.49
N THR A 99 -10.91 7.77 -58.32
CA THR A 99 -10.27 8.70 -57.39
C THR A 99 -10.25 8.12 -55.97
N LEU A 100 -9.04 7.94 -55.43
CA LEU A 100 -8.82 7.52 -54.06
C LEU A 100 -7.89 8.50 -53.35
N VAL A 101 -8.41 9.11 -52.30
CA VAL A 101 -7.66 10.06 -51.47
C VAL A 101 -7.21 9.35 -50.19
N LEU A 102 -5.90 9.26 -50.01
CA LEU A 102 -5.21 8.64 -48.86
C LEU A 102 -4.27 9.63 -48.14
N GLY A 103 -4.23 10.89 -48.58
CA GLY A 103 -3.32 11.90 -48.06
C GLY A 103 -3.44 12.12 -46.55
N SER A 104 -2.33 12.55 -45.94
CA SER A 104 -2.26 12.93 -44.52
C SER A 104 -2.65 11.81 -43.52
N ASN A 105 -2.52 10.53 -43.92
CA ASN A 105 -2.58 9.39 -43.01
C ASN A 105 -1.18 9.10 -42.43
N ILE A 106 -1.02 9.23 -41.11
CA ILE A 106 0.24 8.94 -40.42
C ILE A 106 0.42 7.42 -40.34
N GLY A 107 1.55 6.88 -40.81
CA GLY A 107 1.83 5.44 -40.75
C GLY A 107 0.97 4.58 -41.68
N LEU A 108 0.59 5.10 -42.86
CA LEU A 108 -0.15 4.36 -43.89
C LEU A 108 0.61 3.12 -44.34
N GLN A 109 -0.01 1.94 -44.23
CA GLN A 109 0.55 0.66 -44.68
C GLN A 109 -0.33 0.07 -45.78
N MET A 110 0.29 -0.60 -46.76
CA MET A 110 -0.46 -1.26 -47.82
C MET A 110 0.21 -2.56 -48.22
N GLU A 111 -0.61 -3.58 -48.46
CA GLU A 111 -0.13 -4.86 -48.98
C GLU A 111 0.09 -4.81 -50.50
N PRO A 112 0.98 -5.65 -51.07
CA PRO A 112 1.38 -5.62 -52.48
C PRO A 112 0.22 -5.57 -53.50
N ARG A 113 -0.89 -6.25 -53.20
CA ARG A 113 -2.08 -6.33 -54.06
C ARG A 113 -3.25 -5.50 -53.54
N ALA A 114 -3.02 -4.48 -52.71
CA ALA A 114 -4.08 -3.66 -52.13
C ALA A 114 -5.02 -3.06 -53.19
N PHE A 115 -4.47 -2.56 -54.30
CA PHE A 115 -5.22 -1.95 -55.40
C PHE A 115 -5.42 -2.87 -56.61
N ALA A 116 -5.29 -4.19 -56.44
CA ALA A 116 -5.50 -5.13 -57.53
C ALA A 116 -6.90 -4.96 -58.16
N GLY A 117 -6.96 -4.75 -59.48
CA GLY A 117 -8.20 -4.56 -60.23
C GLY A 117 -8.69 -3.11 -60.35
N LEU A 118 -7.93 -2.12 -59.85
CA LEU A 118 -8.21 -0.70 -60.02
C LEU A 118 -7.37 -0.05 -61.13
N PHE A 119 -7.94 0.96 -61.80
CA PHE A 119 -7.23 1.91 -62.66
C PHE A 119 -7.38 3.30 -62.05
N LEU A 120 -6.35 3.74 -61.30
CA LEU A 120 -6.42 4.84 -60.34
C LEU A 120 -5.34 5.89 -60.61
N SER A 121 -5.66 7.17 -60.45
CA SER A 121 -4.65 8.24 -60.30
C SER A 121 -4.43 8.56 -58.82
N LEU A 122 -3.17 8.53 -58.38
CA LEU A 122 -2.77 8.99 -57.04
C LEU A 122 -2.21 10.42 -57.06
N ALA A 123 -2.19 11.09 -58.21
CA ALA A 123 -1.54 12.39 -58.39
C ALA A 123 -2.14 13.51 -57.52
N ALA A 124 -3.42 13.40 -57.17
CA ALA A 124 -4.11 14.37 -56.32
C ALA A 124 -3.84 14.19 -54.80
N ASN A 125 -2.94 13.28 -54.41
CA ASN A 125 -2.61 13.07 -52.99
C ASN A 125 -1.47 13.99 -52.53
N ARG A 126 -1.63 14.55 -51.33
CA ARG A 126 -0.61 15.35 -50.65
C ARG A 126 0.31 14.42 -49.87
N PHE A 127 1.44 14.04 -50.46
CA PHE A 127 2.41 13.15 -49.82
C PHE A 127 3.25 13.90 -48.79
N TYR A 128 3.29 13.35 -47.57
CA TYR A 128 4.23 13.78 -46.53
C TYR A 128 5.47 12.89 -46.65
N CYS A 129 6.60 13.50 -46.99
CA CYS A 129 7.85 12.81 -47.25
C CYS A 129 8.70 12.76 -45.99
N ASP A 130 8.49 11.68 -45.23
CA ASP A 130 9.22 11.31 -44.03
C ASP A 130 9.60 9.81 -44.06
N CYS A 131 10.13 9.30 -42.94
CA CYS A 131 10.43 7.89 -42.77
C CYS A 131 9.22 6.95 -42.94
N ASN A 132 8.00 7.42 -42.67
CA ASN A 132 6.81 6.59 -42.81
C ASN A 132 6.45 6.31 -44.27
N LEU A 133 6.95 7.12 -45.21
CA LEU A 133 6.70 6.96 -46.63
C LEU A 133 7.53 5.82 -47.26
N GLU A 134 8.55 5.31 -46.58
CA GLU A 134 9.45 4.26 -47.12
C GLU A 134 8.68 3.00 -47.56
N SER A 135 7.70 2.57 -46.77
CA SER A 135 6.86 1.40 -47.08
C SER A 135 6.04 1.60 -48.36
N PHE A 136 5.49 2.81 -48.55
CA PHE A 136 4.75 3.19 -49.77
C PHE A 136 5.67 3.19 -51.00
N LEU A 137 6.92 3.65 -50.86
CA LEU A 137 7.89 3.69 -51.95
C LEU A 137 8.41 2.30 -52.32
N LYS A 138 8.70 1.45 -51.33
CA LYS A 138 9.03 0.03 -51.55
C LYS A 138 7.89 -0.68 -52.29
N TRP A 139 6.66 -0.41 -51.88
CA TRP A 139 5.47 -0.95 -52.55
C TRP A 139 5.32 -0.44 -53.99
N LEU A 140 5.47 0.87 -54.23
CA LEU A 140 5.39 1.48 -55.56
C LEU A 140 6.41 0.89 -56.55
N ASN A 141 7.58 0.47 -56.06
CA ASN A 141 8.62 -0.12 -56.89
C ASN A 141 8.30 -1.57 -57.32
N VAL A 142 7.51 -2.32 -56.55
CA VAL A 142 7.25 -3.75 -56.75
C VAL A 142 5.84 -4.03 -57.30
N THR A 143 4.95 -3.04 -57.28
CA THR A 143 3.55 -3.22 -57.66
C THR A 143 3.37 -3.39 -59.18
N ASN A 144 2.48 -4.30 -59.58
CA ASN A 144 2.05 -4.51 -60.97
C ASN A 144 0.73 -3.78 -61.30
N VAL A 145 0.34 -2.79 -60.50
CA VAL A 145 -0.89 -2.03 -60.70
C VAL A 145 -0.70 -0.99 -61.79
N THR A 146 -1.63 -0.93 -62.74
CA THR A 146 -1.66 0.10 -63.79
C THR A 146 -2.29 1.39 -63.25
N PHE A 147 -1.49 2.46 -63.13
CA PHE A 147 -1.97 3.77 -62.71
C PHE A 147 -2.51 4.59 -63.90
N ALA A 148 -3.52 5.41 -63.64
CA ALA A 148 -4.08 6.33 -64.62
C ALA A 148 -3.19 7.55 -64.89
N SER A 149 -2.34 7.92 -63.93
CA SER A 149 -1.31 8.95 -64.04
C SER A 149 0.09 8.32 -63.93
N PRO A 150 1.10 8.80 -64.67
CA PRO A 150 2.48 8.38 -64.51
C PRO A 150 2.97 8.53 -63.06
N THR A 151 3.75 7.57 -62.56
CA THR A 151 4.34 7.61 -61.21
C THR A 151 5.34 8.75 -61.04
N GLU A 152 5.88 9.27 -62.14
CA GLU A 152 6.79 10.43 -62.18
C GLU A 152 6.10 11.76 -61.80
N GLU A 153 4.77 11.82 -61.85
CA GLU A 153 4.01 13.02 -61.47
C GLU A 153 3.82 13.15 -59.95
N TYR A 154 4.12 12.12 -59.17
CA TYR A 154 3.92 12.12 -57.72
C TYR A 154 5.03 12.91 -57.02
N ARG A 155 4.64 13.94 -56.27
CA ARG A 155 5.56 14.86 -55.58
C ARG A 155 5.27 14.94 -54.08
N CYS A 156 6.32 15.23 -53.31
CA CYS A 156 6.23 15.60 -51.92
C CYS A 156 5.51 16.96 -51.78
N GLU A 157 4.51 17.03 -50.92
CA GLU A 157 3.85 18.29 -50.54
C GLU A 157 4.47 18.86 -49.25
N PHE A 158 4.87 17.98 -48.34
CA PHE A 158 5.46 18.30 -47.04
C PHE A 158 6.66 17.38 -46.75
N PRO A 159 7.59 17.77 -45.86
CA PRO A 159 7.75 19.09 -45.24
C PRO A 159 8.23 20.15 -46.25
N ALA A 160 8.17 21.44 -45.89
CA ALA A 160 8.51 22.56 -46.79
C ALA A 160 9.90 22.43 -47.46
N ALA A 161 10.87 21.83 -46.76
CA ALA A 161 12.21 21.59 -47.28
C ALA A 161 12.24 20.60 -48.47
N LEU A 162 11.25 19.72 -48.58
CA LEU A 162 11.16 18.67 -49.60
C LEU A 162 10.00 18.91 -50.58
N GLN A 163 9.34 20.06 -50.50
CA GLN A 163 8.18 20.36 -51.34
C GLN A 163 8.53 20.30 -52.84
N ASN A 164 7.63 19.73 -53.64
CA ASN A 164 7.76 19.47 -55.08
C ASN A 164 8.81 18.43 -55.50
N LEU A 165 9.48 17.76 -54.56
CA LEU A 165 10.43 16.68 -54.86
C LEU A 165 9.68 15.45 -55.41
N PRO A 166 10.10 14.88 -56.56
CA PRO A 166 9.51 13.63 -57.07
C PRO A 166 9.72 12.48 -56.08
N LEU A 167 8.67 11.68 -55.85
CA LEU A 167 8.73 10.57 -54.89
C LEU A 167 9.83 9.55 -55.22
N GLY A 168 10.09 9.29 -56.50
CA GLY A 168 11.19 8.40 -56.93
C GLY A 168 12.58 8.91 -56.52
N ASN A 169 12.76 10.23 -56.36
CA ASN A 169 14.02 10.82 -55.93
C ASN A 169 14.13 10.94 -54.40
N PHE A 170 13.01 10.95 -53.67
CA PHE A 170 13.02 11.01 -52.21
C PHE A 170 13.78 9.82 -51.59
N SER A 171 13.68 8.62 -52.18
CA SER A 171 14.43 7.43 -51.71
C SER A 171 15.95 7.62 -51.72
N ARG A 172 16.50 8.61 -52.45
CA ARG A 172 17.95 8.92 -52.48
C ARG A 172 18.34 10.03 -51.51
N VAL A 173 17.37 10.85 -51.10
CA VAL A 173 17.56 12.02 -50.22
C VAL A 173 17.33 11.64 -48.76
N ILE A 174 16.59 10.56 -48.50
CA ILE A 174 16.37 10.07 -47.15
C ILE A 174 17.73 9.66 -46.53
N GLU A 175 18.12 10.31 -45.44
CA GLU A 175 19.06 9.69 -44.51
C GLU A 175 18.46 8.34 -44.11
N PRO A 176 19.25 7.25 -44.02
CA PRO A 176 18.72 6.00 -43.49
C PRO A 176 18.07 6.31 -42.15
N CYS A 177 16.74 6.11 -42.07
CA CYS A 177 16.00 6.26 -40.82
C CYS A 177 16.67 5.30 -39.84
N GLY A 178 17.49 5.85 -38.95
CA GLY A 178 18.46 5.07 -38.21
C GLY A 178 17.74 4.00 -37.39
N GLU A 179 18.23 2.77 -37.46
CA GLU A 179 18.05 1.77 -36.40
C GLU A 179 18.65 2.26 -35.05
N ASP A 180 19.21 3.46 -35.01
CA ASP A 180 19.80 4.14 -33.87
C ASP A 180 18.79 4.52 -32.78
N ASP A 181 17.51 4.73 -33.12
CA ASP A 181 16.49 5.07 -32.12
C ASP A 181 16.18 3.90 -31.17
N ALA A 182 16.16 2.66 -31.69
CA ALA A 182 15.89 1.47 -30.87
C ALA A 182 17.03 1.20 -29.87
N LYS A 183 18.27 1.38 -30.30
CA LYS A 183 19.46 1.18 -29.46
C LYS A 183 19.60 2.29 -28.41
N ALA A 184 19.35 3.56 -28.79
CA ALA A 184 19.34 4.68 -27.86
C ALA A 184 18.24 4.55 -26.80
N ILE A 185 17.05 4.09 -27.19
CA ILE A 185 15.95 3.80 -26.26
C ILE A 185 16.35 2.67 -25.30
N GLN A 186 17.02 1.62 -25.78
CA GLN A 186 17.47 0.49 -24.95
C GLN A 186 18.56 0.90 -23.95
N ASP A 187 19.53 1.70 -24.37
CA ASP A 187 20.58 2.24 -23.49
C ASP A 187 19.99 3.19 -22.43
N LEU A 188 19.01 4.02 -22.80
CA LEU A 188 18.30 4.90 -21.88
C LEU A 188 17.46 4.11 -20.87
N GLN A 189 16.78 3.04 -21.32
CA GLN A 189 16.03 2.14 -20.44
C GLN A 189 16.94 1.44 -19.43
N LEU A 190 18.10 0.97 -19.86
CA LEU A 190 19.09 0.34 -18.97
C LEU A 190 19.63 1.35 -17.94
N ALA A 191 19.95 2.57 -18.38
CA ALA A 191 20.42 3.63 -17.48
C ALA A 191 19.37 4.00 -16.42
N LEU A 192 18.09 4.15 -16.84
CA LEU A 192 16.98 4.42 -15.93
C LEU A 192 16.74 3.27 -14.96
N PHE A 193 16.85 2.02 -15.42
CA PHE A 193 16.71 0.86 -14.56
C PHE A 193 17.80 0.83 -13.47
N ILE A 194 19.06 1.05 -13.86
CA ILE A 194 20.19 1.10 -12.91
C ILE A 194 19.99 2.25 -11.90
N PHE A 195 19.61 3.44 -12.37
CA PHE A 195 19.37 4.59 -11.49
C PHE A 195 18.28 4.32 -10.46
N ASN A 196 17.14 3.78 -10.88
CA ASN A 196 16.03 3.43 -9.98
C ASN A 196 16.44 2.33 -8.99
N ALA A 197 17.18 1.31 -9.42
CA ALA A 197 17.65 0.25 -8.53
C ALA A 197 18.58 0.80 -7.43
N VAL A 198 19.52 1.67 -7.80
CA VAL A 198 20.42 2.34 -6.84
C VAL A 198 19.64 3.24 -5.88
N LEU A 199 18.67 4.01 -6.37
CA LEU A 199 17.80 4.83 -5.53
C LEU A 199 17.05 3.98 -4.49
N VAL A 200 16.44 2.87 -4.92
CA VAL A 200 15.70 1.97 -4.02
C VAL A 200 16.64 1.37 -2.97
N ILE A 201 17.83 0.89 -3.36
CA ILE A 201 18.81 0.33 -2.44
C ILE A 201 19.26 1.37 -1.41
N THR A 202 19.53 2.61 -1.82
CA THR A 202 19.96 3.67 -0.90
C THR A 202 18.84 4.09 0.06
N VAL A 203 17.59 4.11 -0.37
CA VAL A 203 16.43 4.36 0.51
C VAL A 203 16.27 3.24 1.54
N ILE A 204 16.42 1.98 1.13
CA ILE A 204 16.34 0.84 2.06
C ILE A 204 17.49 0.87 3.07
N LEU A 205 18.72 1.12 2.61
CA LEU A 205 19.90 1.19 3.48
C LEU A 205 19.80 2.36 4.45
N SER A 206 19.40 3.54 3.99
CA SER A 206 19.19 4.71 4.85
C SER A 206 18.05 4.48 5.85
N GLY A 207 16.96 3.82 5.44
CA GLY A 207 15.88 3.40 6.33
C GLY A 207 16.34 2.40 7.39
N PHE A 208 17.17 1.42 7.02
CA PHE A 208 17.75 0.44 7.95
C PHE A 208 18.74 1.10 8.93
N ILE A 209 19.62 1.97 8.43
CA ILE A 209 20.54 2.77 9.24
C ILE A 209 19.74 3.66 10.20
N TYR A 210 18.69 4.33 9.72
CA TYR A 210 17.80 5.14 10.55
C TYR A 210 17.11 4.28 11.61
N ALA A 211 16.58 3.11 11.27
CA ALA A 211 15.95 2.22 12.24
C ALA A 211 16.92 1.78 13.35
N ARG A 212 18.19 1.50 13.01
CA ARG A 212 19.25 1.18 14.00
C ARG A 212 19.68 2.39 14.82
N LEU A 213 19.81 3.57 14.18
CA LEU A 213 20.27 4.80 14.82
C LEU A 213 19.18 5.53 15.58
N ARG A 214 17.89 5.35 15.28
CA ARG A 214 16.77 6.02 15.94
C ARG A 214 16.81 5.83 17.45
N GLY A 215 17.17 4.63 17.92
CA GLY A 215 17.37 4.36 19.34
C GLY A 215 18.53 5.17 19.94
N HIS A 216 19.68 5.22 19.26
CA HIS A 216 20.83 6.01 19.69
C HIS A 216 20.57 7.52 19.65
N ILE A 217 19.93 8.02 18.59
CA ILE A 217 19.53 9.42 18.44
C ILE A 217 18.52 9.80 19.52
N PHE A 218 17.56 8.93 19.84
CA PHE A 218 16.60 9.17 20.91
C PHE A 218 17.27 9.21 22.29
N ILE A 219 18.23 8.30 22.56
CA ILE A 219 19.03 8.32 23.79
C ILE A 219 19.84 9.62 23.89
N ILE A 220 20.52 10.02 22.83
CA ILE A 220 21.33 11.26 22.80
C ILE A 220 20.43 12.48 22.95
N TYR A 221 19.31 12.54 22.22
CA TYR A 221 18.31 13.59 22.32
C TYR A 221 17.78 13.71 23.74
N LYS A 222 17.33 12.62 24.38
CA LYS A 222 16.85 12.61 25.77
C LYS A 222 17.96 13.01 26.75
N THR A 223 19.21 12.60 26.50
CA THR A 223 20.36 12.99 27.32
C THR A 223 20.68 14.48 27.23
N ILE A 224 20.61 15.07 26.03
CA ILE A 224 20.85 16.50 25.81
C ILE A 224 19.68 17.32 26.36
N VAL A 225 18.44 16.95 26.05
CA VAL A 225 17.22 17.61 26.55
C VAL A 225 17.19 17.57 28.07
N GLY A 226 17.47 16.43 28.71
CA GLY A 226 17.59 16.33 30.16
C GLY A 226 18.68 17.26 30.72
N ARG A 227 19.86 17.32 30.10
CA ARG A 227 20.95 18.21 30.56
C ARG A 227 20.68 19.70 30.34
N VAL A 228 19.92 20.08 29.29
CA VAL A 228 19.71 21.48 28.88
C VAL A 228 18.43 22.07 29.46
N LEU A 229 17.33 21.31 29.55
CA LEU A 229 16.04 21.78 30.10
C LEU A 229 15.90 21.53 31.60
N GLU A 230 16.40 20.40 32.12
CA GLU A 230 16.36 20.11 33.58
C GLU A 230 17.66 20.57 34.29
N GLY A 231 18.61 21.15 33.53
CA GLY A 231 19.96 21.44 34.01
C GLY A 231 20.79 20.16 34.23
N PRO A 232 22.09 20.27 34.56
CA PRO A 232 22.79 19.13 35.14
C PRO A 232 22.05 18.81 36.43
N LYS A 233 21.37 17.65 36.50
CA LYS A 233 20.99 17.11 37.80
C LYS A 233 22.26 17.16 38.64
N PRO A 234 22.25 17.79 39.83
CA PRO A 234 23.39 17.73 40.70
C PRO A 234 23.76 16.26 40.79
N ASN A 235 25.03 15.92 40.55
CA ASN A 235 25.52 14.62 40.92
C ASN A 235 25.27 14.55 42.42
N LEU A 236 24.18 13.89 42.82
CA LEU A 236 24.08 13.37 44.17
C LEU A 236 25.37 12.58 44.37
N PRO A 237 26.10 12.84 45.44
CA PRO A 237 27.34 12.15 45.70
C PRO A 237 27.11 10.65 45.53
N VAL A 238 28.08 9.99 44.91
CA VAL A 238 28.05 8.55 44.58
C VAL A 238 28.05 7.66 45.84
N ASP A 239 27.97 8.27 47.02
CA ASP A 239 27.46 7.73 48.30
C ASP A 239 26.30 8.68 48.70
N GLU A 240 25.03 8.31 48.80
CA GLU A 240 24.43 7.14 49.44
C GLU A 240 23.09 6.85 48.75
N VAL A 241 22.86 5.61 48.30
CA VAL A 241 21.47 5.18 48.13
C VAL A 241 20.89 5.11 49.55
N GLN A 242 19.98 6.02 49.88
CA GLN A 242 19.49 6.19 51.26
C GLN A 242 18.80 4.94 51.78
N TYR A 243 18.23 4.12 50.89
CA TYR A 243 17.49 2.91 51.22
C TYR A 243 17.89 1.72 50.33
N ASP A 244 17.89 0.52 50.89
CA ASP A 244 18.17 -0.69 50.13
C ASP A 244 16.95 -1.16 49.36
N ALA A 245 15.75 -0.95 49.92
CA ALA A 245 14.48 -1.30 49.30
C ALA A 245 13.36 -0.31 49.65
N PHE A 246 12.57 0.11 48.66
CA PHE A 246 11.28 0.76 48.87
C PHE A 246 10.18 -0.29 48.86
N LEU A 247 9.38 -0.37 49.94
CA LEU A 247 8.25 -1.26 50.06
C LEU A 247 6.96 -0.52 49.72
N SER A 248 6.34 -0.92 48.60
CA SER A 248 5.05 -0.41 48.15
C SER A 248 3.96 -1.45 48.45
N PHE A 249 3.01 -1.08 49.29
CA PHE A 249 1.92 -1.93 49.76
C PHE A 249 0.72 -1.06 50.15
N SER A 250 -0.49 -1.62 50.16
CA SER A 250 -1.69 -0.87 50.56
C SER A 250 -1.73 -0.69 52.07
N GLU A 251 -2.20 0.46 52.57
CA GLU A 251 -2.36 0.72 54.01
C GLU A 251 -3.20 -0.37 54.72
N ASN A 252 -4.17 -0.96 54.02
CA ASN A 252 -5.00 -2.06 54.55
C ASN A 252 -4.20 -3.34 54.85
N ASP A 253 -3.03 -3.50 54.24
CA ASP A 253 -2.13 -4.64 54.44
C ASP A 253 -1.01 -4.34 55.46
N TYR A 254 -0.95 -3.12 56.02
CA TYR A 254 0.16 -2.68 56.89
C TYR A 254 0.45 -3.65 58.03
N GLY A 255 -0.58 -4.10 58.75
CA GLY A 255 -0.39 -5.00 59.90
C GLY A 255 0.23 -6.35 59.51
N TRP A 256 -0.07 -6.86 58.32
CA TRP A 256 0.58 -8.06 57.78
C TRP A 256 2.01 -7.77 57.33
N VAL A 257 2.22 -6.67 56.58
CA VAL A 257 3.54 -6.28 56.08
C VAL A 257 4.52 -6.01 57.22
N GLU A 258 4.07 -5.38 58.29
CA GLU A 258 4.88 -5.12 59.47
C GLU A 258 5.34 -6.43 60.12
N ALA A 259 4.39 -7.34 60.37
CA ALA A 259 4.66 -8.60 61.05
C ALA A 259 5.53 -9.56 60.21
N ALA A 260 5.30 -9.60 58.90
CA ALA A 260 5.89 -10.57 58.00
C ALA A 260 7.19 -10.07 57.36
N LEU A 261 7.20 -8.83 56.85
CA LEU A 261 8.32 -8.31 56.07
C LEU A 261 9.19 -7.33 56.88
N LEU A 262 8.61 -6.27 57.45
CA LEU A 262 9.41 -5.21 58.09
C LEU A 262 10.24 -5.73 59.27
N LYS A 263 9.65 -6.54 60.15
CA LYS A 263 10.36 -7.14 61.29
C LYS A 263 11.54 -8.04 60.90
N LYS A 264 11.55 -8.59 59.69
CA LYS A 264 12.59 -9.50 59.18
C LYS A 264 13.52 -8.90 58.12
N LEU A 265 13.21 -7.71 57.61
CA LEU A 265 13.98 -7.08 56.53
C LEU A 265 14.55 -5.73 56.93
N ASP A 266 13.85 -4.92 57.72
CA ASP A 266 14.26 -3.56 58.05
C ASP A 266 15.10 -3.50 59.34
N ASN A 267 16.28 -2.90 59.24
CA ASN A 267 17.25 -2.81 60.33
C ASN A 267 16.80 -1.90 61.48
N GLN A 268 15.80 -1.04 61.26
CA GLN A 268 15.18 -0.26 62.32
C GLN A 268 14.21 -1.08 63.19
N PHE A 269 13.73 -2.22 62.70
CA PHE A 269 12.84 -3.10 63.46
C PHE A 269 13.59 -4.23 64.17
N SER A 270 14.77 -4.64 63.68
CA SER A 270 15.66 -5.60 64.34
C SER A 270 17.12 -5.37 63.91
N GLU A 271 18.05 -5.42 64.86
CA GLU A 271 19.49 -5.26 64.60
C GLU A 271 20.08 -6.41 63.76
N GLU A 272 19.38 -7.56 63.67
CA GLU A 272 19.80 -8.71 62.85
C GLU A 272 19.52 -8.50 61.35
N ASN A 273 18.72 -7.49 61.00
CA ASN A 273 18.29 -7.26 59.62
C ASN A 273 19.31 -6.45 58.82
N LEU A 274 19.42 -6.79 57.53
CA LEU A 274 20.47 -6.26 56.65
C LEU A 274 20.07 -4.99 55.90
N PHE A 275 18.77 -4.70 55.77
CA PHE A 275 18.29 -3.66 54.86
C PHE A 275 17.72 -2.45 55.58
N ARG A 276 17.94 -1.26 55.02
CA ARG A 276 17.20 -0.04 55.35
C ARG A 276 16.04 0.12 54.38
N CYS A 277 14.82 -0.07 54.86
CA CYS A 277 13.62 -0.03 54.02
C CYS A 277 12.94 1.34 54.06
N CYS A 278 12.46 1.82 52.92
CA CYS A 278 11.58 2.99 52.81
C CYS A 278 10.13 2.53 52.67
N PHE A 279 9.18 3.16 53.38
CA PHE A 279 7.75 2.97 53.14
C PHE A 279 6.93 4.20 53.51
N GLU A 280 5.74 4.28 52.91
CA GLU A 280 4.84 5.44 52.95
C GLU A 280 4.56 5.97 54.36
N ALA A 281 4.07 5.12 55.27
CA ALA A 281 3.62 5.55 56.59
C ALA A 281 4.73 6.15 57.50
N ARG A 282 6.01 5.98 57.17
CA ARG A 282 7.14 6.48 57.98
C ARG A 282 7.98 7.53 57.27
N ASP A 283 8.30 7.29 56.00
CA ASP A 283 9.35 8.03 55.31
C ASP A 283 8.81 9.14 54.37
N PHE A 284 7.50 9.19 54.11
CA PHE A 284 6.93 10.23 53.25
C PHE A 284 6.87 11.58 53.97
N LEU A 285 7.25 12.63 53.25
CA LEU A 285 7.29 13.99 53.79
C LEU A 285 5.89 14.61 53.78
N PRO A 286 5.35 15.01 54.95
CA PRO A 286 4.05 15.67 55.01
C PRO A 286 4.11 17.04 54.35
N GLY A 287 3.13 17.35 53.50
CA GLY A 287 3.05 18.62 52.76
C GLY A 287 3.65 18.56 51.34
N GLU A 288 4.37 17.49 51.00
CA GLU A 288 4.78 17.20 49.62
C GLU A 288 3.69 16.46 48.85
N ASP A 289 3.72 16.58 47.52
CA ASP A 289 2.81 15.83 46.65
C ASP A 289 3.07 14.32 46.80
N HIS A 290 2.00 13.54 46.88
CA HIS A 290 2.09 12.11 47.14
C HIS A 290 2.84 11.35 46.03
N LEU A 291 2.63 11.74 44.77
CA LEU A 291 3.35 11.14 43.64
C LEU A 291 4.84 11.49 43.69
N THR A 292 5.19 12.70 44.14
CA THR A 292 6.57 13.11 44.37
C THR A 292 7.21 12.25 45.46
N ASN A 293 6.52 12.02 46.57
CA ASN A 293 7.02 11.10 47.62
C ASN A 293 7.27 9.68 47.10
N ILE A 294 6.33 9.12 46.31
CA ILE A 294 6.52 7.80 45.67
C ILE A 294 7.74 7.82 44.75
N ARG A 295 7.87 8.86 43.92
CA ARG A 295 9.00 9.01 43.00
C ARG A 295 10.32 9.07 43.78
N ASP A 296 10.41 9.90 44.79
CA ASP A 296 11.64 10.08 45.54
C ASP A 296 12.00 8.80 46.31
N ALA A 297 11.02 8.08 46.87
CA ALA A 297 11.23 6.78 47.48
C ALA A 297 11.76 5.72 46.49
N ILE A 298 11.24 5.69 45.25
CA ILE A 298 11.74 4.79 44.21
C ILE A 298 13.17 5.13 43.84
N TRP A 299 13.51 6.39 43.56
CA TRP A 299 14.86 6.78 43.10
C TRP A 299 15.92 6.77 44.22
N SER A 300 15.51 6.98 45.47
CA SER A 300 16.39 6.88 46.65
C SER A 300 16.60 5.45 47.14
N SER A 301 15.94 4.46 46.52
CA SER A 301 16.07 3.03 46.85
C SER A 301 16.79 2.24 45.76
N ARG A 302 17.57 1.21 46.14
CA ARG A 302 18.19 0.30 45.15
C ARG A 302 17.15 -0.58 44.44
N LYS A 303 16.13 -1.01 45.19
CA LYS A 303 15.07 -1.89 44.71
C LYS A 303 13.70 -1.37 45.13
N THR A 304 12.69 -1.62 44.32
CA THR A 304 11.29 -1.41 44.67
C THR A 304 10.63 -2.76 44.81
N VAL A 305 10.13 -3.06 46.00
CA VAL A 305 9.43 -4.30 46.33
C VAL A 305 7.94 -3.97 46.45
N CYS A 306 7.15 -4.40 45.48
CA CYS A 306 5.70 -4.22 45.49
C CYS A 306 5.02 -5.47 46.08
N VAL A 307 4.31 -5.30 47.19
CA VAL A 307 3.51 -6.33 47.84
C VAL A 307 2.10 -6.31 47.23
N VAL A 308 1.91 -7.13 46.22
CA VAL A 308 0.66 -7.18 45.46
C VAL A 308 -0.32 -8.11 46.16
N SER A 309 -1.37 -7.51 46.73
CA SER A 309 -2.53 -8.16 47.35
C SER A 309 -3.82 -7.76 46.61
N LYS A 310 -4.98 -8.23 47.08
CA LYS A 310 -6.28 -7.76 46.57
C LYS A 310 -6.54 -6.28 46.86
N GLU A 311 -6.01 -5.76 47.97
CA GLU A 311 -6.17 -4.36 48.35
C GLU A 311 -5.18 -3.46 47.59
N PHE A 312 -3.95 -3.93 47.37
CA PHE A 312 -2.98 -3.28 46.48
C PHE A 312 -3.56 -3.00 45.09
N LEU A 313 -4.28 -3.97 44.51
CA LEU A 313 -4.88 -3.82 43.18
C LEU A 313 -6.09 -2.87 43.14
N LYS A 314 -6.62 -2.45 44.29
CA LYS A 314 -7.67 -1.42 44.37
C LYS A 314 -7.08 -0.02 44.64
N ASP A 315 -5.86 0.02 45.15
CA ASP A 315 -5.16 1.24 45.52
C ASP A 315 -4.47 1.88 44.31
N GLY A 316 -4.92 3.09 43.96
CA GLY A 316 -4.39 3.84 42.83
C GLY A 316 -2.92 4.20 42.99
N TRP A 317 -2.50 4.57 44.20
CA TRP A 317 -1.12 4.97 44.48
C TRP A 317 -0.15 3.80 44.38
N CYS A 318 -0.57 2.64 44.86
CA CYS A 318 0.17 1.38 44.69
C CYS A 318 0.37 1.02 43.21
N LEU A 319 -0.67 1.16 42.39
CA LEU A 319 -0.59 0.88 40.94
C LEU A 319 0.31 1.90 40.20
N GLU A 320 0.27 3.18 40.61
CA GLU A 320 1.17 4.21 40.09
C GLU A 320 2.62 3.93 40.49
N ALA A 321 2.89 3.59 41.76
CA ALA A 321 4.21 3.18 42.22
C ALA A 321 4.75 1.98 41.42
N PHE A 322 3.92 0.98 41.16
CA PHE A 322 4.29 -0.18 40.33
C PHE A 322 4.63 0.25 38.89
N THR A 323 3.80 1.11 38.29
CA THR A 323 4.00 1.60 36.92
C THR A 323 5.28 2.42 36.81
N LEU A 324 5.54 3.30 37.79
CA LEU A 324 6.72 4.13 37.86
C LEU A 324 8.01 3.31 38.05
N ALA A 325 7.97 2.31 38.94
CA ALA A 325 9.08 1.38 39.16
C ALA A 325 9.35 0.50 37.92
N GLN A 326 8.29 0.06 37.23
CA GLN A 326 8.42 -0.65 35.94
C GLN A 326 9.06 0.24 34.87
N GLY A 327 8.69 1.53 34.83
CA GLY A 327 9.33 2.53 33.99
C GLY A 327 10.83 2.62 34.25
N ARG A 328 11.24 2.81 35.51
CA ARG A 328 12.66 2.87 35.91
C ARG A 328 13.44 1.62 35.47
N MET A 329 12.86 0.43 35.69
CA MET A 329 13.45 -0.85 35.27
C MET A 329 13.73 -0.91 33.75
N LEU A 330 12.80 -0.39 32.93
CA LEU A 330 12.94 -0.38 31.48
C LEU A 330 13.90 0.71 30.99
N GLU A 331 13.96 1.85 31.67
CA GLU A 331 14.86 2.95 31.33
C GLU A 331 16.32 2.65 31.70
N GLU A 332 16.57 2.12 32.90
CA GLU A 332 17.92 1.81 33.39
C GLU A 332 18.45 0.46 32.89
N LEU A 333 17.57 -0.40 32.34
CA LEU A 333 17.89 -1.78 31.97
C LEU A 333 18.51 -2.56 33.14
N THR A 334 18.04 -2.31 34.36
CA THR A 334 18.46 -2.95 35.61
C THR A 334 17.24 -3.55 36.28
N ASP A 335 17.40 -4.71 36.92
CA ASP A 335 16.30 -5.42 37.59
C ASP A 335 15.96 -4.75 38.93
N VAL A 336 15.29 -3.58 38.89
CA VAL A 336 15.00 -2.77 40.08
C VAL A 336 13.65 -3.07 40.73
N LEU A 337 12.75 -3.79 40.05
CA LEU A 337 11.38 -4.06 40.52
C LEU A 337 11.21 -5.53 40.91
N VAL A 338 10.82 -5.77 42.16
CA VAL A 338 10.47 -7.09 42.70
C VAL A 338 8.99 -7.11 43.04
N MET A 339 8.25 -8.05 42.46
CA MET A 339 6.84 -8.26 42.75
C MET A 339 6.68 -9.43 43.71
N VAL A 340 5.99 -9.21 44.83
CA VAL A 340 5.64 -10.23 45.83
C VAL A 340 4.12 -10.34 45.88
N VAL A 341 3.57 -11.50 45.54
CA VAL A 341 2.14 -11.79 45.56
C VAL A 341 1.75 -12.38 46.91
N VAL A 342 0.78 -11.74 47.57
CA VAL A 342 0.32 -12.13 48.91
C VAL A 342 -1.16 -12.51 48.88
N GLY A 343 -1.48 -13.62 49.55
CA GLY A 343 -2.83 -14.14 49.68
C GLY A 343 -3.34 -14.90 48.45
N LYS A 344 -4.53 -15.49 48.58
CA LYS A 344 -5.16 -16.27 47.51
C LYS A 344 -5.72 -15.34 46.43
N MET A 345 -4.92 -15.09 45.40
CA MET A 345 -5.29 -14.31 44.21
C MET A 345 -5.35 -15.18 42.97
N ALA A 346 -6.46 -15.09 42.25
CA ALA A 346 -6.60 -15.80 40.99
C ALA A 346 -5.84 -15.07 39.87
N HIS A 347 -5.30 -15.81 38.91
CA HIS A 347 -4.49 -15.27 37.82
C HIS A 347 -5.20 -14.14 37.04
N TYR A 348 -6.52 -14.25 36.84
CA TYR A 348 -7.31 -13.22 36.14
C TYR A 348 -7.29 -11.85 36.83
N GLN A 349 -7.14 -11.80 38.17
CA GLN A 349 -7.09 -10.54 38.92
C GLN A 349 -5.79 -9.78 38.64
N LEU A 350 -4.67 -10.50 38.50
CA LEU A 350 -3.36 -9.93 38.15
C LEU A 350 -3.33 -9.42 36.70
N MET A 351 -4.07 -10.08 35.81
CA MET A 351 -4.14 -9.72 34.38
C MET A 351 -5.03 -8.50 34.09
N LYS A 352 -5.77 -8.01 35.09
CA LYS A 352 -6.70 -6.88 34.96
C LYS A 352 -5.98 -5.56 34.65
N TYR A 353 -4.81 -5.32 35.27
CA TYR A 353 -4.08 -4.06 35.16
C TYR A 353 -2.89 -4.19 34.22
N GLN A 354 -2.71 -3.22 33.32
CA GLN A 354 -1.74 -3.32 32.22
C GLN A 354 -0.29 -3.49 32.69
N ALA A 355 0.17 -2.67 33.65
CA ALA A 355 1.55 -2.72 34.15
C ALA A 355 1.86 -4.07 34.84
N VAL A 356 0.95 -4.51 35.72
CA VAL A 356 1.04 -5.80 36.43
C VAL A 356 1.01 -6.96 35.44
N ARG A 357 0.06 -6.96 34.49
CA ARG A 357 -0.04 -7.95 33.41
C ARG A 357 1.26 -8.07 32.61
N ALA A 358 1.81 -6.93 32.19
CA ALA A 358 3.05 -6.90 31.41
C ALA A 358 4.25 -7.46 32.20
N PHE A 359 4.28 -7.24 33.52
CA PHE A 359 5.29 -7.84 34.39
C PHE A 359 5.09 -9.36 34.51
N VAL A 360 3.89 -9.80 34.89
CA VAL A 360 3.56 -11.22 35.13
C VAL A 360 3.80 -12.09 33.88
N GLN A 361 3.55 -11.58 32.68
CA GLN A 361 3.78 -12.33 31.43
C GLN A 361 5.26 -12.52 31.08
N ARG A 362 6.14 -11.63 31.57
CA ARG A 362 7.53 -11.53 31.08
C ARG A 362 8.57 -11.78 32.16
N ARG A 363 8.17 -11.74 33.43
CA ARG A 363 9.05 -11.75 34.60
C ARG A 363 8.51 -12.70 35.65
N GLU A 364 9.44 -13.22 36.41
CA GLU A 364 9.13 -14.06 37.54
C GLU A 364 8.89 -13.20 38.80
N TYR A 365 7.72 -13.39 39.41
CA TYR A 365 7.34 -12.81 40.71
C TYR A 365 7.50 -13.84 41.83
N LEU A 366 7.54 -13.38 43.07
CA LEU A 366 7.57 -14.25 44.25
C LEU A 366 6.15 -14.40 44.80
N THR A 367 5.78 -15.61 45.20
CA THR A 367 4.51 -15.88 45.89
C THR A 367 4.78 -16.14 47.36
N TRP A 368 4.01 -15.51 48.23
CA TRP A 368 4.07 -15.79 49.65
C TRP A 368 3.66 -17.26 49.93
N PRO A 369 4.47 -18.05 50.66
CA PRO A 369 4.16 -19.45 50.92
C PRO A 369 2.97 -19.61 51.87
N GLU A 370 2.13 -20.62 51.63
CA GLU A 370 1.07 -21.01 52.58
C GLU A 370 1.64 -21.81 53.76
N ASP A 371 2.68 -22.61 53.50
CA ASP A 371 3.33 -23.45 54.49
C ASP A 371 4.44 -22.70 55.24
N PRO A 372 4.43 -22.65 56.59
CA PRO A 372 5.46 -21.96 57.37
C PRO A 372 6.88 -22.50 57.18
N GLN A 373 7.04 -23.75 56.71
CA GLN A 373 8.35 -24.37 56.47
C GLN A 373 9.09 -23.73 55.29
N ASP A 374 8.36 -23.18 54.32
CA ASP A 374 8.93 -22.57 53.11
C ASP A 374 9.26 -21.08 53.31
N LEU A 375 8.94 -20.52 54.47
CA LEU A 375 9.18 -19.10 54.78
C LEU A 375 10.66 -18.74 54.68
N GLU A 376 11.55 -19.59 55.21
CA GLU A 376 12.99 -19.31 55.19
C GLU A 376 13.52 -19.22 53.76
N TRP A 377 13.15 -20.18 52.92
CA TRP A 377 13.49 -20.18 51.51
C TRP A 377 12.93 -18.95 50.76
N PHE A 378 11.71 -18.52 51.12
CA PHE A 378 11.13 -17.29 50.56
C PHE A 378 11.97 -16.07 50.93
N TYR A 379 12.40 -15.91 52.19
CA TYR A 379 13.23 -14.78 52.62
C TYR A 379 14.59 -14.80 51.92
N GLU A 380 15.27 -15.95 51.87
CA GLU A 380 16.55 -16.08 51.15
C GLU A 380 16.42 -15.62 49.69
N ARG A 381 15.33 -16.01 49.03
CA ARG A 381 15.07 -15.65 47.64
C ARG A 381 14.74 -14.16 47.47
N LEU A 382 13.96 -13.58 48.39
CA LEU A 382 13.65 -12.15 48.40
C LEU A 382 14.91 -11.32 48.64
N VAL A 383 15.68 -11.65 49.67
CA VAL A 383 16.99 -11.04 50.00
C VAL A 383 17.94 -11.14 48.80
N SER A 384 18.01 -12.31 48.15
CA SER A 384 18.83 -12.50 46.95
C SER A 384 18.40 -11.59 45.80
N LYS A 385 17.10 -11.41 45.56
CA LYS A 385 16.59 -10.49 44.52
C LYS A 385 16.85 -9.02 44.88
N ILE A 386 16.84 -8.67 46.16
CA ILE A 386 17.14 -7.32 46.63
C ILE A 386 18.64 -7.01 46.44
N LEU A 387 19.53 -7.95 46.76
CA LEU A 387 20.98 -7.75 46.67
C LEU A 387 21.57 -7.88 45.27
N LYS A 388 20.92 -8.61 44.35
CA LYS A 388 21.46 -8.85 43.00
C LYS A 388 21.29 -7.66 42.08
N ASP A 389 22.38 -7.05 41.65
CA ASP A 389 22.41 -6.09 40.54
C ASP A 389 22.45 -6.82 39.19
N THR A 390 21.28 -7.19 38.67
CA THR A 390 21.19 -7.89 37.37
C THR A 390 20.82 -6.91 36.27
N LYS A 391 21.69 -6.77 35.25
CA LYS A 391 21.35 -6.04 34.02
C LYS A 391 20.26 -6.81 33.26
N VAL A 392 19.18 -6.13 32.90
CA VAL A 392 18.08 -6.66 32.10
C VAL A 392 18.60 -6.96 30.69
N LYS A 393 18.53 -8.22 30.26
CA LYS A 393 18.79 -8.59 28.86
C LYS A 393 17.70 -7.99 27.97
N LYS A 394 18.10 -7.27 26.92
CA LYS A 394 17.21 -6.77 25.87
C LYS A 394 16.74 -7.99 25.07
N PHE A 395 15.49 -8.42 25.23
CA PHE A 395 14.96 -9.56 24.48
C PHE A 395 14.40 -9.09 23.12
N ALA A 396 14.77 -9.85 22.08
CA ALA A 396 14.39 -9.63 20.70
C ALA A 396 12.89 -9.81 20.50
N GLU A 397 12.37 -9.08 19.53
CA GLU A 397 10.98 -9.08 19.07
C GLU A 397 10.70 -10.44 18.39
N ASP A 398 9.76 -11.22 18.93
CA ASP A 398 9.39 -12.54 18.41
C ASP A 398 8.85 -12.44 16.97
N GLN A 399 9.53 -13.08 16.03
CA GLN A 399 8.91 -13.49 14.77
C GLN A 399 8.11 -14.78 15.02
N PRO A 400 6.85 -14.88 14.57
CA PRO A 400 6.10 -16.13 14.67
C PRO A 400 6.63 -17.14 13.65
N GLU A 401 7.08 -18.29 14.15
CA GLU A 401 7.44 -19.47 13.37
C GLU A 401 6.15 -20.18 12.86
N PRO A 402 6.11 -20.68 11.61
CA PRO A 402 4.90 -21.24 11.03
C PRO A 402 4.57 -22.62 11.63
N ALA A 403 3.31 -22.80 12.03
CA ALA A 403 2.77 -24.06 12.52
C ALA A 403 2.77 -25.15 11.42
N GLN A 404 3.27 -26.33 11.76
CA GLN A 404 2.99 -27.58 11.03
C GLN A 404 1.75 -28.29 11.61
N PRO A 405 0.97 -29.01 10.79
CA PRO A 405 -0.31 -29.57 11.19
C PRO A 405 -0.24 -31.00 11.73
N ASP A 406 -1.30 -31.33 12.47
CA ASP A 406 -1.87 -32.63 12.83
C ASP A 406 -1.34 -33.38 14.07
N ALA A 407 -2.22 -33.53 15.07
CA ALA A 407 -2.93 -34.79 15.31
C ALA A 407 -3.96 -34.69 16.46
N GLN A 408 -5.21 -35.02 16.10
CA GLN A 408 -6.26 -35.72 16.88
C GLN A 408 -6.63 -35.23 18.30
N THR A 409 -7.89 -34.85 18.47
CA THR A 409 -8.60 -35.07 19.74
C THR A 409 -10.04 -35.53 19.46
N GLN A 410 -10.46 -36.43 20.32
CA GLN A 410 -11.58 -37.36 20.23
C GLN A 410 -12.95 -36.66 20.30
N GLU A 411 -13.93 -37.35 19.73
CA GLU A 411 -15.38 -37.12 19.89
C GLU A 411 -15.77 -37.03 21.37
N GLU A 412 -16.57 -36.03 21.73
CA GLU A 412 -17.47 -36.12 22.88
C GLU A 412 -18.86 -35.55 22.54
N GLU A 413 -19.82 -36.14 23.22
CA GLU A 413 -21.23 -36.33 22.86
C GLU A 413 -22.08 -35.05 22.79
N GLY A 414 -23.09 -35.13 21.92
CA GLY A 414 -24.12 -34.11 21.76
C GLY A 414 -25.10 -34.05 22.92
N ILE A 415 -25.44 -32.81 23.31
CA ILE A 415 -26.59 -32.50 24.15
C ILE A 415 -27.68 -31.93 23.23
N GLN A 416 -28.78 -32.68 23.08
CA GLN A 416 -30.01 -32.17 22.47
C GLN A 416 -30.78 -31.30 23.46
N LEU A 417 -31.17 -30.11 23.03
CA LEU A 417 -32.15 -29.27 23.72
C LEU A 417 -33.45 -29.28 22.93
N GLU A 418 -34.45 -29.87 23.56
CA GLU A 418 -35.82 -30.05 23.08
C GLU A 418 -36.58 -28.73 22.94
N ASN A 419 -37.54 -28.78 22.02
CA ASN A 419 -38.51 -27.75 21.64
C ASN A 419 -39.15 -26.99 22.82
N ILE A 420 -39.14 -25.66 22.74
CA ILE A 420 -40.16 -24.81 23.36
C ILE A 420 -40.98 -24.20 22.23
N GLY A 421 -42.22 -24.68 22.08
CA GLY A 421 -43.19 -24.15 21.13
C GLY A 421 -43.70 -22.75 21.50
N PRO A 422 -44.17 -21.96 20.52
CA PRO A 422 -44.65 -20.60 20.76
C PRO A 422 -46.08 -20.60 21.30
N ILE A 423 -46.32 -19.84 22.37
CA ILE A 423 -47.66 -19.48 22.86
C ILE A 423 -48.09 -18.17 22.16
N PRO A 424 -49.33 -18.06 21.66
CA PRO A 424 -49.81 -16.90 20.92
C PRO A 424 -50.44 -15.85 21.85
N CYS A 425 -50.36 -14.58 21.47
CA CYS A 425 -51.29 -13.56 21.94
C CYS A 425 -51.87 -12.78 20.76
N GLN A 426 -53.21 -12.80 20.71
CA GLN A 426 -54.08 -12.03 19.85
C GLN A 426 -54.26 -10.59 20.38
N LEU A 427 -54.70 -9.73 19.44
CA LEU A 427 -55.27 -8.37 19.52
C LEU A 427 -54.30 -7.20 19.39
#